data_AF-A0A914I7R5-F1
#
_entry.id   AF-A0A914I7R5-F1
#
_cell.length_a   1.000
_cell.length_b   1.000
_cell.length_c   1.000
_cell.angle_alpha   90.00
_cell.angle_beta   90.00
_cell.angle_gamma   90.00
#
_symmetry.space_group_name_H-M   'P 1'
#
loop_
_entity.id
_entity.type
_entity.pdbx_description
1 polymer ?
#
loop_
_entity_poly.entity_id
_entity_poly.type
_entity_poly.pdbx_seq_one_letter_code
_entity_poly.pdbx_strand_id
1 'polypeptide(L)'
;MCGGARSINIPLLTILLAFCHCDERVIGGEEPEEKLPYKQYVSEQKYQLPFKTRISEPFKEGQTVHAVGKAKMYPKRVDINFHRGGNDWDDMPLHLSTRWDEGIFSGNVVFNTYTRRNWSEPEERVLSPFLANDEFDIRIRILPGKFQVFGNRVEIGTFERRAPLAGVNHVSIIGDLESLRLFHYGGTSFPNPYSAIAKLIPYKRLDVSALPTGNRVNVNLYKRNNQDIALQVSIRYSEGAIVRNTMNASSWGDEERDGGFPLAKGEIFDLTIVHEPAHFQIILNGKKFCTFKHRLPNYMDIETLEVDGTVELHTVTINDAR
;
A
#
# COMPACT_ATOMS: atom_id res chain seq x y z
N MET A 1 -51.07 -39.34 -16.07
CA MET A 1 -49.98 -38.46 -15.60
C MET A 1 -48.72 -38.89 -16.33
N CYS A 2 -48.52 -38.46 -17.58
CA CYS A 2 -47.70 -37.32 -18.00
C CYS A 2 -46.24 -37.40 -17.52
N GLY A 3 -45.32 -37.64 -18.46
CA GLY A 3 -43.87 -37.56 -18.26
C GLY A 3 -43.11 -38.18 -19.43
N GLY A 4 -43.16 -37.54 -20.60
CA GLY A 4 -42.43 -37.98 -21.80
C GLY A 4 -40.95 -37.64 -21.74
N ALA A 5 -40.10 -38.63 -22.00
CA ALA A 5 -38.69 -38.45 -22.30
C ALA A 5 -38.52 -38.24 -23.81
N ARG A 6 -37.96 -37.11 -24.23
CA ARG A 6 -37.54 -36.87 -25.62
C ARG A 6 -36.04 -37.13 -25.75
N SER A 7 -35.71 -38.18 -26.50
CA SER A 7 -34.41 -38.36 -27.15
C SER A 7 -34.32 -37.45 -28.36
N ILE A 8 -33.21 -36.72 -28.53
CA ILE A 8 -32.87 -36.11 -29.82
C ILE A 8 -31.39 -36.39 -30.13
N ASN A 9 -31.20 -37.06 -31.26
CA ASN A 9 -29.93 -37.36 -31.94
C ASN A 9 -29.13 -36.09 -32.26
N ILE A 10 -27.81 -36.16 -32.08
CA ILE A 10 -26.86 -35.20 -32.66
C ILE A 10 -26.17 -35.91 -33.83
N PRO A 11 -26.37 -35.51 -35.10
CA PRO A 11 -25.55 -36.00 -36.20
C PRO A 11 -24.24 -35.20 -36.29
N LEU A 12 -23.15 -35.94 -36.44
CA LEU A 12 -21.82 -35.44 -36.78
C LEU A 12 -21.87 -34.77 -38.17
N LEU A 13 -21.52 -33.49 -38.27
CA LEU A 13 -21.36 -32.82 -39.57
C LEU A 13 -19.90 -32.38 -39.76
N THR A 14 -19.24 -33.13 -40.64
CA THR A 14 -17.91 -32.86 -41.20
C THR A 14 -17.96 -31.57 -42.03
N ILE A 15 -17.12 -30.59 -41.72
CA ILE A 15 -16.94 -29.38 -42.54
C ILE A 15 -15.60 -29.48 -43.27
N LEU A 16 -15.69 -29.56 -44.61
CA LEU A 16 -14.58 -29.45 -45.54
C LEU A 16 -13.98 -28.04 -45.50
N LEU A 17 -12.65 -27.96 -45.46
CA LEU A 17 -11.86 -26.76 -45.71
C LEU A 17 -12.00 -26.33 -47.18
N ALA A 18 -12.52 -25.13 -47.41
CA ALA A 18 -12.41 -24.42 -48.68
C ALA A 18 -11.46 -23.23 -48.48
N PHE A 19 -10.29 -23.27 -49.11
CA PHE A 19 -9.36 -22.14 -49.17
C PHE A 19 -9.92 -21.10 -50.14
N CYS A 20 -10.30 -19.93 -49.61
CA CYS A 20 -10.55 -18.74 -50.41
C CYS A 20 -9.41 -17.75 -50.12
N HIS A 21 -8.57 -17.50 -51.12
CA HIS A 21 -7.56 -16.44 -51.09
C HIS A 21 -8.28 -15.10 -51.28
N CYS A 22 -8.27 -14.25 -50.26
CA CYS A 22 -8.63 -12.84 -50.38
C CYS A 22 -7.48 -12.02 -49.79
N ASP A 23 -6.92 -11.14 -50.61
CA ASP A 23 -5.89 -10.16 -50.26
C ASP A 23 -6.31 -9.29 -49.07
N GLU A 24 -5.63 -9.44 -47.93
CA GLU A 24 -5.69 -8.47 -46.85
C GLU A 24 -4.60 -7.42 -47.04
N ARG A 25 -5.03 -6.21 -47.43
CA ARG A 25 -4.22 -5.00 -47.27
C ARG A 25 -3.97 -4.80 -45.78
N VAL A 26 -2.71 -4.87 -45.38
CA VAL A 26 -2.24 -4.50 -44.04
C VAL A 26 -2.51 -3.01 -43.83
N ILE A 27 -3.60 -2.67 -43.14
CA ILE A 27 -3.73 -1.38 -42.47
C ILE A 27 -3.08 -1.58 -41.10
N GLY A 28 -1.92 -0.95 -40.90
CA GLY A 28 -1.25 -0.90 -39.60
C GLY A 28 -2.16 -0.20 -38.59
N GLY A 29 -2.87 -0.99 -37.79
CA GLY A 29 -3.36 -0.55 -36.50
C GLY A 29 -2.18 -0.56 -35.54
N GLU A 30 -1.81 0.61 -35.01
CA GLU A 30 -1.04 0.65 -33.78
C GLU A 30 -1.87 -0.07 -32.71
N GLU A 31 -1.38 -1.21 -32.22
CA GLU A 31 -1.87 -1.76 -30.97
C GLU A 31 -1.73 -0.66 -29.91
N PRO A 32 -2.77 -0.37 -29.11
CA PRO A 32 -2.63 0.62 -28.05
C PRO A 32 -1.53 0.12 -27.13
N GLU A 33 -0.44 0.89 -26.99
CA GLU A 33 0.56 0.67 -25.95
C GLU A 33 -0.21 0.47 -24.64
N GLU A 34 -0.20 -0.76 -24.14
CA GLU A 34 -0.77 -1.10 -22.85
C GLU A 34 0.10 -0.37 -21.82
N LYS A 35 -0.29 0.87 -21.48
CA LYS A 35 0.41 1.68 -20.47
C LYS A 35 0.50 0.81 -19.23
N LEU A 36 1.69 0.32 -18.92
CA LEU A 36 1.96 -0.52 -17.77
C LEU A 36 1.26 0.09 -16.54
N PRO A 37 0.47 -0.69 -15.78
CA PRO A 37 -0.13 -0.16 -14.56
C PRO A 37 0.99 0.33 -13.64
N TYR A 38 0.86 1.55 -13.12
CA TYR A 38 1.80 2.08 -12.15
C TYR A 38 1.98 1.08 -11.00
N LYS A 39 3.23 0.77 -10.64
CA LYS A 39 3.54 -0.06 -9.46
C LYS A 39 2.80 0.52 -8.24
N GLN A 40 2.28 -0.33 -7.35
CA GLN A 40 1.61 0.14 -6.14
C GLN A 40 2.60 0.94 -5.29
N TYR A 41 3.84 0.46 -5.14
CA TYR A 41 4.95 1.22 -4.56
C TYR A 41 6.13 1.36 -5.53
N VAL A 42 6.75 2.54 -5.58
CA VAL A 42 7.88 2.82 -6.51
C VAL A 42 9.08 1.90 -6.26
N SER A 43 9.33 1.55 -5.00
CA SER A 43 10.43 0.69 -4.57
C SER A 43 10.15 -0.81 -4.73
N GLU A 44 9.03 -1.21 -5.36
CA GLU A 44 8.76 -2.63 -5.60
C GLU A 44 9.83 -3.29 -6.47
N GLN A 45 10.39 -4.35 -5.93
CA GLN A 45 11.40 -5.19 -6.56
C GLN A 45 11.40 -6.58 -5.92
N LYS A 46 11.97 -7.57 -6.62
CA LYS A 46 12.12 -8.91 -6.05
C LYS A 46 13.32 -8.94 -5.09
N TYR A 47 13.04 -9.13 -3.80
CA TYR A 47 14.08 -9.36 -2.79
C TYR A 47 14.38 -10.85 -2.66
N GLN A 48 15.65 -11.18 -2.43
CA GLN A 48 16.06 -12.55 -2.15
C GLN A 48 15.66 -12.96 -0.73
N LEU A 49 15.18 -14.19 -0.59
CA LEU A 49 14.82 -14.80 0.69
C LEU A 49 15.84 -15.90 1.06
N PRO A 50 16.27 -16.02 2.33
CA PRO A 50 15.94 -15.14 3.46
C PRO A 50 16.47 -13.72 3.26
N PHE A 51 15.68 -12.72 3.66
CA PHE A 51 16.04 -11.31 3.51
C PHE A 51 16.69 -10.81 4.78
N LYS A 52 17.89 -10.22 4.68
CA LYS A 52 18.54 -9.49 5.77
C LYS A 52 19.28 -8.30 5.18
N THR A 53 19.08 -7.13 5.75
CA THR A 53 19.71 -5.89 5.26
C THR A 53 20.17 -5.02 6.40
N ARG A 54 21.20 -4.21 6.16
CA ARG A 54 21.63 -3.15 7.05
C ARG A 54 20.77 -1.91 6.80
N ILE A 55 20.23 -1.31 7.86
CA ILE A 55 19.56 -0.01 7.74
C ILE A 55 20.62 1.10 7.57
N SER A 56 20.32 2.08 6.72
CA SER A 56 21.20 3.21 6.41
C SER A 56 21.41 4.12 7.63
N GLU A 57 20.38 4.26 8.45
CA GLU A 57 20.36 5.12 9.62
C GLU A 57 19.56 4.47 10.76
N PRO A 58 19.87 4.79 12.03
CA PRO A 58 19.13 4.25 13.17
C PRO A 58 17.65 4.58 13.10
N PHE A 59 16.81 3.65 13.55
CA PHE A 59 15.38 3.89 13.62
C PHE A 59 15.03 5.05 14.55
N LYS A 60 14.07 5.86 14.10
CA LYS A 60 13.52 7.02 14.81
C LYS A 60 12.05 6.78 15.11
N GLU A 61 11.56 7.39 16.19
CA GLU A 61 10.14 7.38 16.50
C GLU A 61 9.34 8.08 15.39
N GLY A 62 8.13 7.60 15.14
CA GLY A 62 7.28 7.97 14.02
C GLY A 62 7.57 7.22 12.71
N GLN A 63 8.72 6.54 12.59
CA GLN A 63 9.01 5.75 11.39
C GLN A 63 8.13 4.49 11.30
N THR A 64 7.88 4.05 10.08
CA THR A 64 7.19 2.79 9.79
C THR A 64 8.09 1.90 8.96
N VAL A 65 8.30 0.67 9.40
CA VAL A 65 8.89 -0.41 8.58
C VAL A 65 7.74 -1.12 7.88
N HIS A 66 7.80 -1.23 6.56
CA HIS A 66 6.76 -1.80 5.72
C HIS A 66 7.35 -2.89 4.84
N ALA A 67 6.79 -4.08 4.92
CA ALA A 67 7.13 -5.19 4.05
C ALA A 67 5.88 -5.78 3.41
N VAL A 68 5.98 -6.08 2.12
CA VAL A 68 4.92 -6.75 1.37
C VAL A 68 5.50 -7.94 0.64
N GLY A 69 4.89 -9.09 0.83
CA GLY A 69 5.24 -10.35 0.17
C GLY A 69 4.02 -11.22 -0.07
N LYS A 70 4.28 -12.49 -0.36
CA LYS A 70 3.25 -13.52 -0.46
C LYS A 70 3.64 -14.71 0.40
N ALA A 71 2.75 -15.17 1.27
CA ALA A 71 2.98 -16.38 2.07
C ALA A 71 2.96 -17.62 1.17
N LYS A 72 3.75 -18.65 1.52
CA LYS A 72 3.71 -19.94 0.81
C LYS A 72 2.32 -20.60 0.95
N MET A 73 2.09 -21.64 0.15
CA MET A 73 0.85 -22.44 0.20
C MET A 73 0.66 -23.20 1.53
N TYR A 74 1.76 -23.60 2.18
CA TYR A 74 1.74 -24.29 3.47
C TYR A 74 2.77 -23.66 4.41
N PRO A 75 2.56 -22.40 4.83
CA PRO A 75 3.52 -21.70 5.67
C PRO A 75 3.43 -22.23 7.09
N LYS A 76 4.57 -22.33 7.77
CA LYS A 76 4.60 -22.51 9.22
C LYS A 76 4.84 -21.17 9.89
N ARG A 77 5.92 -20.48 9.52
CA ARG A 77 6.34 -19.24 10.18
C ARG A 77 6.94 -18.22 9.25
N VAL A 78 6.71 -16.94 9.55
CA VAL A 78 7.44 -15.80 8.97
C VAL A 78 7.87 -14.90 10.12
N ASP A 79 9.18 -14.65 10.21
CA ASP A 79 9.77 -13.87 11.28
C ASP A 79 10.35 -12.56 10.76
N ILE A 80 10.08 -11.48 11.49
CA ILE A 80 10.63 -10.14 11.25
C ILE A 80 11.37 -9.70 12.50
N ASN A 81 12.65 -9.39 12.33
CA ASN A 81 13.55 -9.14 13.45
C ASN A 81 14.30 -7.83 13.24
N PHE A 82 14.41 -7.03 14.30
CA PHE A 82 15.30 -5.87 14.37
C PHE A 82 16.54 -6.28 15.16
N HIS A 83 17.70 -6.32 14.53
CA HIS A 83 18.95 -6.84 15.13
C HIS A 83 19.89 -5.71 15.52
N ARG A 84 20.62 -5.88 16.63
CA ARG A 84 21.80 -5.08 17.01
C ARG A 84 23.12 -5.70 16.51
N GLY A 85 23.11 -6.12 15.25
CA GLY A 85 24.27 -6.69 14.58
C GLY A 85 23.87 -7.56 13.39
N GLY A 86 24.87 -8.15 12.73
CA GLY A 86 24.68 -8.93 11.50
C GLY A 86 24.55 -10.44 11.74
N ASN A 87 24.88 -10.94 12.92
CA ASN A 87 24.80 -12.37 13.25
C ASN A 87 23.37 -12.78 13.64
N ASP A 88 23.10 -14.07 13.66
CA ASP A 88 21.76 -14.59 13.99
C ASP A 88 21.49 -14.65 15.50
N TRP A 89 22.56 -14.54 16.30
CA TRP A 89 22.50 -14.57 17.77
C TRP A 89 22.58 -13.19 18.40
N ASP A 90 22.61 -12.13 17.58
CA ASP A 90 22.68 -10.76 18.07
C ASP A 90 21.35 -10.37 18.74
N ASP A 91 21.41 -9.39 19.66
CA ASP A 91 20.23 -8.91 20.35
C ASP A 91 19.15 -8.48 19.35
N MET A 92 17.92 -8.91 19.58
CA MET A 92 16.73 -8.54 18.82
C MET A 92 15.76 -7.75 19.72
N PRO A 93 15.87 -6.39 19.77
CA PRO A 93 14.89 -5.57 20.48
C PRO A 93 13.44 -5.80 20.05
N LEU A 94 13.24 -6.23 18.80
CA LEU A 94 11.95 -6.73 18.30
C LEU A 94 12.18 -8.06 17.57
N HIS A 95 11.42 -9.06 17.99
CA HIS A 95 11.14 -10.29 17.26
C HIS A 95 9.63 -10.39 17.07
N LEU A 96 9.20 -10.44 15.83
CA LEU A 96 7.80 -10.64 15.45
C LEU A 96 7.69 -11.91 14.63
N SER A 97 6.89 -12.87 15.08
CA SER A 97 6.76 -14.18 14.45
C SER A 97 5.30 -14.45 14.11
N THR A 98 4.97 -14.46 12.82
CA THR A 98 3.66 -14.95 12.37
C THR A 98 3.72 -16.47 12.29
N ARG A 99 2.89 -17.16 13.05
CA ARG A 99 2.89 -18.62 13.24
C ARG A 99 1.54 -19.19 12.82
N TRP A 100 1.50 -19.82 11.65
CA TRP A 100 0.32 -20.51 11.12
C TRP A 100 0.10 -21.88 11.76
N ASP A 101 1.15 -22.44 12.34
CA ASP A 101 1.15 -23.71 13.06
C ASP A 101 0.65 -23.58 14.52
N GLU A 102 0.33 -22.37 14.98
CA GLU A 102 -0.25 -22.10 16.30
C GLU A 102 -1.72 -21.69 16.18
N GLY A 103 -2.62 -22.43 16.83
CA GLY A 103 -4.06 -22.12 16.86
C GLY A 103 -4.93 -23.14 16.11
N ILE A 104 -6.25 -23.08 16.32
CA ILE A 104 -7.21 -24.02 15.74
C ILE A 104 -7.82 -23.48 14.44
N PHE A 105 -8.20 -22.20 14.43
CA PHE A 105 -8.92 -21.56 13.32
C PHE A 105 -8.10 -20.50 12.58
N SER A 106 -7.16 -19.87 13.28
CA SER A 106 -6.25 -18.87 12.74
C SER A 106 -4.89 -18.98 13.44
N GLY A 107 -3.82 -18.62 12.73
CA GLY A 107 -2.49 -18.47 13.29
C GLY A 107 -2.42 -17.39 14.38
N ASN A 108 -1.25 -17.26 15.00
CA ASN A 108 -0.94 -16.14 15.90
C ASN A 108 0.21 -15.29 15.34
N VAL A 109 0.22 -14.00 15.66
CA VAL A 109 1.43 -13.18 15.60
C VAL A 109 1.97 -13.04 17.02
N VAL A 110 3.22 -13.46 17.20
CA VAL A 110 3.92 -13.47 18.49
C VAL A 110 4.92 -12.33 18.53
N PHE A 111 4.91 -11.56 19.62
CA PHE A 111 5.88 -10.51 19.91
C PHE A 111 6.80 -10.96 21.03
N ASN A 112 8.10 -10.79 20.83
CA ASN A 112 9.08 -11.01 21.86
C ASN A 112 10.31 -10.11 21.67
N THR A 113 11.18 -10.11 22.66
CA THR A 113 12.49 -9.46 22.64
C THR A 113 13.53 -10.52 23.02
N TYR A 114 14.60 -10.62 22.24
CA TYR A 114 15.74 -11.48 22.56
C TYR A 114 16.92 -10.59 22.92
N THR A 115 17.38 -10.62 24.16
CA THR A 115 18.55 -9.84 24.58
C THR A 115 19.41 -10.63 25.53
N ARG A 116 20.73 -10.37 25.52
CA ARG A 116 21.68 -11.07 26.40
C ARG A 116 21.51 -12.60 26.32
N ARG A 117 21.28 -13.10 25.11
CA ARG A 117 21.05 -14.52 24.79
C ARG A 117 19.83 -15.17 25.43
N ASN A 118 18.86 -14.37 25.87
CA ASN A 118 17.64 -14.87 26.48
C ASN A 118 16.41 -14.23 25.83
N TRP A 119 15.38 -15.05 25.62
CA TRP A 119 14.05 -14.58 25.27
C TRP A 119 13.40 -13.97 26.51
N SER A 120 12.70 -12.86 26.33
CA SER A 120 11.92 -12.26 27.41
C SER A 120 10.63 -13.05 27.66
N GLU A 121 10.18 -13.01 28.91
CA GLU A 121 8.92 -13.62 29.34
C GLU A 121 7.98 -12.53 29.90
N PRO A 122 6.66 -12.61 29.64
CA PRO A 122 5.98 -13.61 28.81
C PRO A 122 6.08 -13.30 27.30
N GLU A 123 5.93 -14.30 26.44
CA GLU A 123 5.61 -14.07 25.01
C GLU A 123 4.22 -13.43 24.86
N GLU A 124 4.10 -12.34 24.09
CA GLU A 124 2.83 -11.71 23.78
C GLU A 124 2.27 -12.22 22.44
N ARG A 125 0.95 -12.36 22.34
CA ARG A 125 0.28 -12.95 21.16
C ARG A 125 -0.96 -12.18 20.78
N VAL A 126 -1.20 -12.07 19.47
CA VAL A 126 -2.46 -11.63 18.87
C VAL A 126 -2.85 -12.58 17.75
N LEU A 127 -4.12 -12.57 17.34
CA LEU A 127 -4.57 -13.36 16.21
C LEU A 127 -3.91 -12.87 14.92
N SER A 128 -3.46 -13.82 14.09
CA SER A 128 -2.90 -13.50 12.78
C SER A 128 -4.02 -13.27 11.76
N PRO A 129 -4.00 -12.16 11.01
CA PRO A 129 -4.91 -11.94 9.89
C PRO A 129 -4.42 -12.61 8.59
N PHE A 130 -3.22 -13.20 8.59
CA PHE A 130 -2.58 -13.66 7.36
C PHE A 130 -3.01 -15.08 6.99
N LEU A 131 -3.48 -15.24 5.76
CA LEU A 131 -3.86 -16.54 5.21
C LEU A 131 -2.69 -17.17 4.45
N ALA A 132 -2.69 -18.50 4.35
CA ALA A 132 -1.76 -19.21 3.49
C ALA A 132 -2.02 -18.89 2.01
N ASN A 133 -0.96 -18.86 1.19
CA ASN A 133 -1.01 -18.51 -0.23
C ASN A 133 -1.57 -17.10 -0.54
N ASP A 134 -1.60 -16.19 0.43
CA ASP A 134 -2.15 -14.84 0.28
C ASP A 134 -1.07 -13.75 0.48
N GLU A 135 -1.44 -12.50 0.21
CA GLU A 135 -0.60 -11.33 0.46
C GLU A 135 -0.23 -11.24 1.95
N PHE A 136 1.02 -10.90 2.20
CA PHE A 136 1.58 -10.64 3.52
C PHE A 136 2.02 -9.16 3.55
N ASP A 137 1.07 -8.25 3.83
CA ASP A 137 1.32 -6.81 4.05
C ASP A 137 1.45 -6.58 5.55
N ILE A 138 2.67 -6.28 6.01
CA ILE A 138 2.96 -6.01 7.40
C ILE A 138 3.65 -4.67 7.58
N ARG A 139 3.17 -3.91 8.56
CA ARG A 139 3.68 -2.58 8.89
C ARG A 139 3.95 -2.49 10.38
N ILE A 140 5.15 -2.05 10.74
CA ILE A 140 5.60 -1.89 12.13
C ILE A 140 5.92 -0.41 12.31
N ARG A 141 5.00 0.31 12.95
CA ARG A 141 5.15 1.72 13.31
C ARG A 141 5.85 1.83 14.65
N ILE A 142 6.91 2.62 14.69
CA ILE A 142 7.76 2.83 15.85
C ILE A 142 7.23 4.05 16.59
N LEU A 143 6.68 3.86 17.78
CA LEU A 143 6.13 4.93 18.61
C LEU A 143 6.96 5.10 19.89
N PRO A 144 6.76 6.20 20.64
CA PRO A 144 7.37 6.36 21.95
C PRO A 144 7.05 5.17 22.85
N GLY A 145 8.09 4.42 23.23
CA GLY A 145 7.99 3.28 24.14
C GLY A 145 7.39 1.99 23.56
N LYS A 146 6.87 1.96 22.33
CA LYS A 146 6.12 0.80 21.81
C LYS A 146 6.21 0.64 20.29
N PHE A 147 5.84 -0.54 19.81
CA PHE A 147 5.60 -0.81 18.39
C PHE A 147 4.11 -1.00 18.16
N GLN A 148 3.56 -0.32 17.17
CA GLN A 148 2.20 -0.57 16.70
C GLN A 148 2.28 -1.35 15.39
N VAL A 149 1.60 -2.47 15.31
CA VAL A 149 1.71 -3.40 14.18
C VAL A 149 0.40 -3.54 13.45
N PHE A 150 0.49 -3.50 12.13
CA PHE A 150 -0.62 -3.67 11.21
C PHE A 150 -0.37 -4.87 10.31
N GLY A 151 -1.40 -5.69 10.14
CA GLY A 151 -1.44 -6.77 9.17
C GLY A 151 -2.57 -6.54 8.19
N ASN A 152 -2.28 -6.59 6.89
CA ASN A 152 -3.23 -6.28 5.82
C ASN A 152 -3.92 -4.92 6.02
N ARG A 153 -3.12 -3.90 6.41
CA ARG A 153 -3.52 -2.51 6.69
C ARG A 153 -4.41 -2.29 7.93
N VAL A 154 -4.79 -3.34 8.66
CA VAL A 154 -5.57 -3.26 9.91
C VAL A 154 -4.61 -3.38 11.10
N GLU A 155 -4.83 -2.60 12.17
CA GLU A 155 -4.05 -2.78 13.41
C GLU A 155 -4.34 -4.16 14.01
N ILE A 156 -3.28 -4.95 14.26
CA ILE A 156 -3.39 -6.27 14.88
C ILE A 156 -2.94 -6.29 16.33
N GLY A 157 -2.12 -5.31 16.74
CA GLY A 157 -1.65 -5.21 18.11
C GLY A 157 -0.60 -4.13 18.31
N THR A 158 -0.42 -3.77 19.57
CA THR A 158 0.65 -2.88 20.04
C THR A 158 1.50 -3.65 21.04
N PHE A 159 2.82 -3.53 20.93
CA PHE A 159 3.81 -4.21 21.77
C PHE A 159 4.68 -3.19 22.49
N GLU A 160 4.64 -3.18 23.83
CA GLU A 160 5.50 -2.33 24.65
C GLU A 160 6.96 -2.75 24.50
N ARG A 161 7.83 -1.79 24.21
CA ARG A 161 9.22 -2.06 23.87
C ARG A 161 10.01 -2.40 25.13
N ARG A 162 10.47 -3.66 25.21
CA ARG A 162 11.25 -4.18 26.35
C ARG A 162 12.75 -3.87 26.31
N ALA A 163 13.27 -3.43 25.15
CA ALA A 163 14.67 -3.07 24.97
C ALA A 163 14.83 -1.86 24.03
N PRO A 164 15.83 -0.96 24.24
CA PRO A 164 15.97 0.24 23.43
C PRO A 164 16.26 -0.07 21.95
N LEU A 165 15.88 0.83 21.04
CA LEU A 165 16.25 0.71 19.62
C LEU A 165 17.70 1.11 19.33
N ALA A 166 18.39 1.73 20.30
CA ALA A 166 19.79 2.06 20.17
C ALA A 166 20.61 0.82 19.78
N GLY A 167 21.45 0.97 18.75
CA GLY A 167 22.28 -0.09 18.20
C GLY A 167 21.58 -1.01 17.18
N VAL A 168 20.25 -0.91 16.99
CA VAL A 168 19.59 -1.62 15.90
C VAL A 168 20.15 -1.11 14.58
N ASN A 169 20.66 -2.03 13.77
CA ASN A 169 21.34 -1.70 12.52
C ASN A 169 21.03 -2.70 11.39
N HIS A 170 20.29 -3.77 11.66
CA HIS A 170 19.80 -4.69 10.62
C HIS A 170 18.32 -5.03 10.83
N VAL A 171 17.65 -5.33 9.72
CA VAL A 171 16.33 -5.97 9.71
C VAL A 171 16.43 -7.27 8.93
N SER A 172 15.75 -8.31 9.41
CA SER A 172 15.58 -9.54 8.64
C SER A 172 14.10 -9.89 8.47
N ILE A 173 13.77 -10.51 7.34
CA ILE A 173 12.49 -11.15 7.07
C ILE A 173 12.79 -12.57 6.56
N ILE A 174 12.45 -13.57 7.36
CA ILE A 174 12.82 -14.97 7.11
C ILE A 174 11.60 -15.89 7.28
N GLY A 175 11.72 -17.14 6.81
CA GLY A 175 10.66 -18.14 6.92
C GLY A 175 9.90 -18.36 5.61
N ASP A 176 8.62 -18.68 5.73
CA ASP A 176 7.77 -19.24 4.68
C ASP A 176 7.05 -18.20 3.80
N LEU A 177 7.83 -17.27 3.26
CA LEU A 177 7.39 -16.42 2.15
C LEU A 177 7.74 -17.08 0.80
N GLU A 178 6.80 -17.02 -0.14
CA GLU A 178 7.03 -17.35 -1.55
C GLU A 178 7.79 -16.22 -2.25
N SER A 179 7.49 -14.97 -1.89
CA SER A 179 8.17 -13.78 -2.42
C SER A 179 8.13 -12.63 -1.42
N LEU A 180 9.12 -11.74 -1.53
CA LEU A 180 9.15 -10.44 -0.89
C LEU A 180 9.31 -9.39 -2.01
N ARG A 181 8.29 -8.53 -2.17
CA ARG A 181 8.21 -7.54 -3.25
C ARG A 181 8.44 -6.11 -2.78
N LEU A 182 8.30 -5.86 -1.48
CA LEU A 182 8.55 -4.56 -0.87
C LEU A 182 9.28 -4.74 0.46
N PHE A 183 10.33 -3.96 0.66
CA PHE A 183 10.86 -3.61 1.97
C PHE A 183 11.21 -2.14 1.96
N HIS A 184 10.54 -1.36 2.81
CA HIS A 184 10.75 0.06 2.96
C HIS A 184 10.70 0.43 4.43
N TYR A 185 11.47 1.45 4.82
CA TYR A 185 11.30 2.10 6.10
C TYR A 185 11.52 3.59 5.95
N GLY A 186 10.78 4.37 6.71
CA GLY A 186 10.81 5.82 6.60
C GLY A 186 9.61 6.44 7.30
N GLY A 187 9.29 7.68 6.92
CA GLY A 187 8.25 8.46 7.58
C GLY A 187 8.73 9.08 8.89
N THR A 188 7.82 9.75 9.58
CA THR A 188 8.04 10.43 10.85
C THR A 188 6.68 10.66 11.51
N SER A 189 6.69 11.26 12.71
CA SER A 189 5.49 11.90 13.24
C SER A 189 5.25 13.19 12.47
N PHE A 190 4.25 13.19 11.58
CA PHE A 190 3.85 14.38 10.85
C PHE A 190 2.91 15.23 11.72
N PRO A 191 3.01 16.57 11.68
CA PRO A 191 1.98 17.42 12.26
C PRO A 191 0.66 17.25 11.51
N ASN A 192 -0.45 17.55 12.16
CA ASN A 192 -1.76 17.62 11.52
C ASN A 192 -2.39 19.00 11.82
N PRO A 193 -2.66 19.86 10.81
CA PRO A 193 -2.44 19.61 9.38
C PRO A 193 -0.96 19.50 9.02
N TYR A 194 -0.68 18.75 7.94
CA TYR A 194 0.66 18.64 7.35
C TYR A 194 0.73 19.46 6.07
N SER A 195 1.73 20.32 5.94
CA SER A 195 1.99 21.05 4.70
C SER A 195 3.46 20.92 4.32
N ALA A 196 3.73 20.77 3.02
CA ALA A 196 5.10 20.70 2.51
C ALA A 196 5.18 21.19 1.06
N ILE A 197 6.37 21.67 0.68
CA ILE A 197 6.70 21.93 -0.72
C ILE A 197 6.87 20.57 -1.41
N ALA A 198 5.91 20.20 -2.25
CA ALA A 198 5.89 18.95 -2.99
C ALA A 198 6.53 19.07 -4.38
N LYS A 199 6.34 20.22 -5.06
CA LYS A 199 6.72 20.42 -6.48
C LYS A 199 6.30 19.24 -7.37
N LEU A 200 5.02 18.85 -7.27
CA LEU A 200 4.47 17.73 -8.03
C LEU A 200 4.28 18.17 -9.50
N ILE A 201 5.34 18.16 -10.29
CA ILE A 201 5.31 18.42 -11.73
C ILE A 201 4.89 17.16 -12.51
N PRO A 202 4.54 17.25 -13.81
CA PRO A 202 4.18 16.06 -14.57
C PRO A 202 5.26 14.98 -14.56
N TYR A 203 4.80 13.74 -14.64
CA TYR A 203 5.60 12.51 -14.50
C TYR A 203 6.15 12.26 -13.10
N LYS A 204 5.85 13.11 -12.12
CA LYS A 204 6.01 12.78 -10.69
C LYS A 204 4.74 12.14 -10.14
N ARG A 205 4.89 11.43 -9.03
CA ARG A 205 3.79 10.91 -8.22
C ARG A 205 3.97 11.29 -6.76
N LEU A 206 2.85 11.55 -6.11
CA LEU A 206 2.72 11.68 -4.67
C LEU A 206 2.18 10.36 -4.11
N ASP A 207 2.86 9.83 -3.11
CA ASP A 207 2.43 8.66 -2.35
C ASP A 207 2.19 9.06 -0.89
N VAL A 208 1.00 8.78 -0.39
CA VAL A 208 0.57 9.02 0.98
C VAL A 208 0.08 7.71 1.59
N SER A 209 0.65 7.30 2.71
CA SER A 209 0.14 6.20 3.53
C SER A 209 -0.36 6.76 4.85
N ALA A 210 -1.61 6.47 5.22
CA ALA A 210 -2.21 7.11 6.40
C ALA A 210 -3.35 6.29 7.03
N LEU A 211 -3.51 6.45 8.35
CA LEU A 211 -4.62 5.88 9.12
C LEU A 211 -5.68 6.97 9.37
N PRO A 212 -6.92 6.80 8.89
CA PRO A 212 -8.01 7.73 9.21
C PRO A 212 -8.39 7.63 10.69
N THR A 213 -8.38 8.74 11.41
CA THR A 213 -8.77 8.82 12.83
C THR A 213 -10.17 9.41 13.03
N GLY A 214 -10.88 9.70 11.95
CA GLY A 214 -12.25 10.20 11.98
C GLY A 214 -12.94 10.11 10.62
N ASN A 215 -13.78 11.10 10.30
CA ASN A 215 -14.71 11.00 9.17
C ASN A 215 -14.24 11.66 7.87
N ARG A 216 -13.18 12.48 7.91
CA ARG A 216 -12.74 13.22 6.73
C ARG A 216 -11.22 13.38 6.70
N VAL A 217 -10.65 13.14 5.53
CA VAL A 217 -9.26 13.44 5.21
C VAL A 217 -9.27 14.23 3.90
N ASN A 218 -8.60 15.38 3.83
CA ASN A 218 -8.39 16.05 2.55
C ASN A 218 -6.92 16.09 2.21
N VAL A 219 -6.63 15.85 0.94
CA VAL A 219 -5.30 15.96 0.34
C VAL A 219 -5.40 17.05 -0.72
N ASN A 220 -4.80 18.20 -0.45
CA ASN A 220 -4.88 19.40 -1.27
C ASN A 220 -3.55 19.62 -2.01
N LEU A 221 -3.65 19.86 -3.32
CA LEU A 221 -2.54 20.24 -4.19
C LEU A 221 -2.71 21.68 -4.63
N TYR A 222 -1.93 22.57 -4.02
CA TYR A 222 -1.96 24.01 -4.28
C TYR A 222 -1.05 24.40 -5.43
N LYS A 223 -1.50 25.37 -6.23
CA LYS A 223 -0.67 26.02 -7.24
C LYS A 223 0.34 26.97 -6.59
N ARG A 224 1.42 27.25 -7.32
CA ARG A 224 2.43 28.24 -6.96
C ARG A 224 1.83 29.65 -6.88
N ASN A 225 2.27 30.43 -5.89
CA ASN A 225 2.01 31.87 -5.75
C ASN A 225 0.55 32.30 -5.60
N ASN A 226 -0.39 31.37 -5.41
CA ASN A 226 -1.77 31.68 -5.07
C ASN A 226 -2.33 30.64 -4.08
N GLN A 227 -3.57 30.82 -3.66
CA GLN A 227 -4.26 29.89 -2.75
C GLN A 227 -5.19 28.93 -3.50
N ASP A 228 -5.05 28.82 -4.83
CA ASP A 228 -5.88 27.94 -5.63
C ASP A 228 -5.48 26.48 -5.41
N ILE A 229 -6.49 25.62 -5.27
CA ILE A 229 -6.31 24.18 -5.14
C ILE A 229 -6.59 23.58 -6.52
N ALA A 230 -5.53 23.10 -7.19
CA ALA A 230 -5.67 22.42 -8.47
C ALA A 230 -6.46 21.11 -8.33
N LEU A 231 -6.20 20.37 -7.25
CA LEU A 231 -6.91 19.14 -6.90
C LEU A 231 -7.00 19.03 -5.37
N GLN A 232 -8.22 18.95 -4.86
CA GLN A 232 -8.51 18.37 -3.56
C GLN A 232 -9.02 16.95 -3.77
N VAL A 233 -8.42 15.97 -3.10
CA VAL A 233 -9.01 14.64 -2.89
C VAL A 233 -9.55 14.59 -1.47
N SER A 234 -10.88 14.59 -1.32
CA SER A 234 -11.59 14.60 -0.05
C SER A 234 -12.19 13.22 0.21
N ILE A 235 -11.56 12.45 1.09
CA ILE A 235 -12.06 11.14 1.53
C ILE A 235 -13.05 11.38 2.67
N ARG A 236 -14.35 11.16 2.41
CA ARG A 236 -15.45 11.45 3.34
C ARG A 236 -16.13 10.16 3.78
N TYR A 237 -15.62 9.55 4.84
CA TYR A 237 -16.14 8.28 5.36
C TYR A 237 -17.59 8.36 5.82
N SER A 238 -18.07 9.51 6.30
CA SER A 238 -19.47 9.71 6.68
C SER A 238 -20.44 9.72 5.49
N GLU A 239 -19.95 10.09 4.31
CA GLU A 239 -20.73 10.12 3.06
C GLU A 239 -20.55 8.83 2.24
N GLY A 240 -19.56 7.99 2.59
CA GLY A 240 -19.15 6.88 1.73
C GLY A 240 -18.73 7.37 0.35
N ALA A 241 -18.00 8.49 0.29
CA ALA A 241 -17.61 9.12 -0.97
C ALA A 241 -16.17 9.64 -0.94
N ILE A 242 -15.51 9.58 -2.10
CA ILE A 242 -14.22 10.25 -2.35
C ILE A 242 -14.47 11.34 -3.38
N VAL A 243 -14.51 12.58 -2.89
CA VAL A 243 -14.87 13.75 -3.68
C VAL A 243 -13.60 14.41 -4.22
N ARG A 244 -13.59 14.73 -5.51
CA ARG A 244 -12.51 15.52 -6.13
C ARG A 244 -13.03 16.85 -6.62
N ASN A 245 -12.28 17.91 -6.38
CA ASN A 245 -12.67 19.24 -6.83
C ASN A 245 -11.45 20.16 -6.97
N THR A 246 -11.67 21.32 -7.57
CA THR A 246 -10.72 22.43 -7.71
C THR A 246 -11.31 23.64 -7.00
N MET A 247 -10.46 24.41 -6.31
CA MET A 247 -10.82 25.74 -5.79
C MET A 247 -10.08 26.80 -6.61
N ASN A 248 -10.82 27.74 -7.20
CA ASN A 248 -10.30 28.88 -7.95
C ASN A 248 -10.82 30.17 -7.34
N ALA A 249 -9.94 31.11 -6.97
CA ALA A 249 -10.33 32.39 -6.40
C ALA A 249 -11.33 32.22 -5.21
N SER A 250 -10.99 31.31 -4.29
CA SER A 250 -11.81 30.96 -3.11
C SER A 250 -13.18 30.33 -3.40
N SER A 251 -13.46 29.95 -4.65
CA SER A 251 -14.72 29.32 -5.05
C SER A 251 -14.49 27.87 -5.49
N TRP A 252 -15.27 26.95 -4.93
CA TRP A 252 -15.27 25.55 -5.37
C TRP A 252 -15.97 25.39 -6.71
N GLY A 253 -15.42 24.55 -7.59
CA GLY A 253 -16.08 24.12 -8.83
C GLY A 253 -17.05 22.96 -8.62
N ASP A 254 -17.36 22.25 -9.70
CA ASP A 254 -18.24 21.07 -9.67
C ASP A 254 -17.55 19.85 -9.03
N GLU A 255 -18.21 19.21 -8.06
CA GLU A 255 -17.66 18.00 -7.43
C GLU A 255 -17.70 16.78 -8.36
N GLU A 256 -16.61 16.02 -8.42
CA GLU A 256 -16.59 14.67 -9.01
C GLU A 256 -16.64 13.61 -7.91
N ARG A 257 -17.60 12.68 -7.99
CA ARG A 257 -17.94 11.70 -6.92
C ARG A 257 -18.04 10.24 -7.39
N ASP A 258 -17.81 9.99 -8.67
CA ASP A 258 -17.83 8.65 -9.26
C ASP A 258 -16.72 7.73 -8.67
N GLY A 259 -16.87 6.42 -8.83
CA GLY A 259 -15.89 5.41 -8.41
C GLY A 259 -16.23 4.65 -7.11
N GLY A 260 -17.23 5.10 -6.35
CA GLY A 260 -17.63 4.46 -5.09
C GLY A 260 -16.65 4.73 -3.94
N PHE A 261 -16.59 3.81 -2.95
CA PHE A 261 -15.78 3.98 -1.74
C PHE A 261 -14.98 2.72 -1.39
N PRO A 262 -13.78 2.54 -1.97
CA PRO A 262 -12.97 1.33 -1.80
C PRO A 262 -12.09 1.34 -0.53
N LEU A 263 -12.46 2.13 0.48
CA LEU A 263 -11.71 2.31 1.72
C LEU A 263 -12.57 1.95 2.92
N ALA A 264 -11.93 1.57 4.03
CA ALA A 264 -12.60 1.25 5.28
C ALA A 264 -12.04 2.08 6.45
N LYS A 265 -12.90 2.39 7.43
CA LYS A 265 -12.45 3.03 8.67
C LYS A 265 -11.60 2.06 9.47
N GLY A 266 -10.54 2.57 10.12
CA GLY A 266 -9.62 1.76 10.91
C GLY A 266 -8.59 0.99 10.07
N GLU A 267 -8.64 1.11 8.74
CA GLU A 267 -7.61 0.58 7.83
C GLU A 267 -6.70 1.71 7.37
N ILE A 268 -5.39 1.44 7.31
CA ILE A 268 -4.46 2.29 6.59
C ILE A 268 -4.87 2.31 5.12
N PHE A 269 -4.92 3.49 4.51
CA PHE A 269 -5.03 3.62 3.06
C PHE A 269 -3.71 4.08 2.47
N ASP A 270 -3.40 3.58 1.27
CA ASP A 270 -2.33 4.08 0.43
C ASP A 270 -2.96 4.85 -0.75
N LEU A 271 -2.76 6.16 -0.77
CA LEU A 271 -3.17 7.06 -1.85
C LEU A 271 -1.97 7.39 -2.72
N THR A 272 -2.09 7.14 -4.01
CA THR A 272 -1.12 7.59 -5.02
C THR A 272 -1.81 8.56 -5.98
N ILE A 273 -1.22 9.73 -6.15
CA ILE A 273 -1.62 10.72 -7.16
C ILE A 273 -0.46 10.85 -8.15
N VAL A 274 -0.66 10.35 -9.37
CA VAL A 274 0.27 10.55 -10.48
C VAL A 274 -0.14 11.79 -11.25
N HIS A 275 0.80 12.71 -11.47
CA HIS A 275 0.56 13.88 -12.27
C HIS A 275 0.91 13.60 -13.74
N GLU A 276 -0.11 13.45 -14.59
CA GLU A 276 0.08 13.36 -16.04
C GLU A 276 -0.15 14.73 -16.71
N PRO A 277 0.39 14.96 -17.94
CA PRO A 277 0.17 16.20 -18.66
C PRO A 277 -1.31 16.56 -18.90
N ALA A 278 -2.19 15.55 -19.04
CA ALA A 278 -3.60 15.77 -19.34
C ALA A 278 -4.52 15.73 -18.10
N HIS A 279 -4.11 15.07 -17.02
CA HIS A 279 -4.94 14.82 -15.84
C HIS A 279 -4.10 14.35 -14.65
N PHE A 280 -4.68 14.31 -13.46
CA PHE A 280 -4.18 13.51 -12.36
C PHE A 280 -4.77 12.11 -12.41
N GLN A 281 -3.95 11.06 -12.28
CA GLN A 281 -4.41 9.69 -12.06
C GLN A 281 -4.37 9.36 -10.57
N ILE A 282 -5.50 8.93 -10.03
CA ILE A 282 -5.67 8.61 -8.60
C ILE A 282 -5.77 7.10 -8.44
N ILE A 283 -4.93 6.55 -7.57
CA ILE A 283 -4.82 5.13 -7.26
C ILE A 283 -4.99 4.98 -5.74
N LEU A 284 -5.81 4.01 -5.33
CA LEU A 284 -6.08 3.70 -3.91
C LEU A 284 -5.75 2.23 -3.66
N ASN A 285 -4.92 1.96 -2.65
CA ASN A 285 -4.50 0.61 -2.27
C ASN A 285 -4.01 -0.22 -3.48
N GLY A 286 -3.21 0.40 -4.35
CA GLY A 286 -2.64 -0.20 -5.55
C GLY A 286 -3.61 -0.36 -6.74
N LYS A 287 -4.89 0.00 -6.60
CA LYS A 287 -5.89 -0.10 -7.67
C LYS A 287 -6.23 1.28 -8.22
N LYS A 288 -6.27 1.42 -9.55
CA LYS A 288 -6.70 2.66 -10.20
C LYS A 288 -8.14 2.98 -9.76
N PHE A 289 -8.33 4.17 -9.20
CA PHE A 289 -9.63 4.64 -8.72
C PHE A 289 -10.31 5.50 -9.78
N CYS A 290 -9.71 6.62 -10.16
CA CYS A 290 -10.25 7.53 -11.18
C CYS A 290 -9.16 8.38 -11.81
N THR A 291 -9.55 9.23 -12.76
CA THR A 291 -8.73 10.35 -13.25
C THR A 291 -9.43 11.66 -12.94
N PHE A 292 -8.69 12.76 -12.86
CA PHE A 292 -9.23 14.10 -12.66
C PHE A 292 -8.57 15.07 -13.63
N LYS A 293 -9.33 15.63 -14.57
CA LYS A 293 -8.80 16.53 -15.60
C LYS A 293 -8.36 17.85 -14.96
N HIS A 294 -7.27 18.42 -15.46
CA HIS A 294 -6.81 19.75 -15.04
C HIS A 294 -7.88 20.80 -15.36
N ARG A 295 -8.32 21.55 -14.35
CA ARG A 295 -9.33 22.61 -14.50
C ARG A 295 -8.74 24.02 -14.51
N LEU A 296 -7.55 24.19 -13.93
CA LEU A 296 -6.84 25.47 -13.89
C LEU A 296 -5.81 25.54 -15.03
N PRO A 297 -5.53 26.75 -15.57
CA PRO A 297 -4.46 26.93 -16.53
C PRO A 297 -3.10 26.58 -15.91
N ASN A 298 -2.08 26.32 -16.73
CA ASN A 298 -0.71 26.02 -16.29
C ASN A 298 -0.63 24.83 -15.31
N TYR A 299 -0.92 23.62 -15.79
CA TYR A 299 -0.90 22.41 -14.96
C TYR A 299 0.47 22.11 -14.32
N MET A 300 1.57 22.71 -14.79
CA MET A 300 2.94 22.45 -14.31
C MET A 300 3.27 23.00 -12.92
N ASP A 301 2.45 23.87 -12.35
CA ASP A 301 2.83 24.74 -11.23
C ASP A 301 2.32 24.29 -9.84
N ILE A 302 2.08 22.98 -9.67
CA ILE A 302 1.71 22.40 -8.37
C ILE A 302 2.92 22.44 -7.43
N GLU A 303 2.84 23.24 -6.37
CA GLU A 303 3.99 23.52 -5.51
C GLU A 303 3.83 22.95 -4.11
N THR A 304 2.64 23.11 -3.52
CA THR A 304 2.43 22.79 -2.11
C THR A 304 1.42 21.66 -1.97
N LEU A 305 1.79 20.67 -1.17
CA LEU A 305 0.89 19.65 -0.65
C LEU A 305 0.41 20.10 0.73
N GLU A 306 -0.87 19.92 1.00
CA GLU A 306 -1.41 19.89 2.34
C GLU A 306 -2.24 18.63 2.55
N VAL A 307 -2.13 18.03 3.72
CA VAL A 307 -3.05 16.98 4.19
C VAL A 307 -3.64 17.42 5.52
N ASP A 308 -4.97 17.45 5.58
CA ASP A 308 -5.71 17.87 6.76
C ASP A 308 -6.85 16.89 7.11
N GLY A 309 -7.63 17.26 8.13
CA GLY A 309 -8.74 16.48 8.65
C GLY A 309 -8.32 15.54 9.76
N THR A 310 -9.10 14.49 9.99
CA THR A 310 -8.88 13.52 11.07
C THR A 310 -8.08 12.34 10.52
N VAL A 311 -6.75 12.48 10.54
CA VAL A 311 -5.81 11.53 9.95
C VAL A 311 -4.50 11.47 10.73
N GLU A 312 -3.89 10.28 10.77
CA GLU A 312 -2.50 10.07 11.16
C GLU A 312 -1.70 9.67 9.92
N LEU A 313 -0.76 10.53 9.50
CA LEU A 313 0.13 10.24 8.38
C LEU A 313 1.24 9.27 8.81
N HIS A 314 1.47 8.25 7.99
CA HIS A 314 2.56 7.29 8.18
C HIS A 314 3.73 7.59 7.27
N THR A 315 3.47 7.83 5.99
CA THR A 315 4.48 8.25 5.01
C THR A 315 3.90 9.24 4.03
N VAL A 316 4.74 10.16 3.57
CA VAL A 316 4.47 11.07 2.46
C VAL A 316 5.74 11.16 1.62
N THR A 317 5.67 10.76 0.35
CA THR A 317 6.84 10.78 -0.54
C THR A 317 6.47 11.27 -1.93
N ILE A 318 7.38 12.02 -2.54
CA ILE A 318 7.32 12.38 -3.96
C ILE A 318 8.35 11.53 -4.70
N ASN A 319 7.91 10.83 -5.74
CA ASN A 319 8.74 9.95 -6.54
C ASN A 319 8.55 10.24 -8.03
N ASP A 320 9.47 9.73 -8.86
CA ASP A 320 9.20 9.59 -10.29
C ASP A 320 8.09 8.56 -10.51
N ALA A 321 7.18 8.86 -11.43
CA ALA A 321 6.06 7.97 -11.75
C ALA A 321 6.46 6.84 -12.71
N ARG A 322 7.59 6.97 -13.41
CA ARG A 322 8.15 6.00 -14.35
C ARG A 322 9.58 5.65 -13.99
#